data_AF-A0A4Q7MM38-F1
#
_entry.id   AF-A0A4Q7MM38-F1
#
_cell.length_a   1.000
_cell.length_b   1.000
_cell.length_c   1.000
_cell.angle_alpha   90.00
_cell.angle_beta   90.00
_cell.angle_gamma   90.00
#
_symmetry.space_group_name_H-M   'P 1'
#
loop_
_entity.id
_entity.type
_entity.pdbx_description
1 polymer ?
#
loop_
_entity_poly.entity_id
_entity_poly.type
_entity_poly.pdbx_seq_one_letter_code
_entity_poly.pdbx_strand_id
1 'polypeptide(L)'
;MPAPRSKPLHAWEPLPFLVLVGLLLLTGVIRPDGPLVVFWLLVVAVLAALAWLVVSLVQASRRTNPDQWGDLSTLEGLELIDAPRRERVVRTVVPVEDANRHQPAIELARLHGGAEQHAVLVPRANRWLSRRYRIGVQLVGGDRPRHAGFLGSAAQERWVDLLDGLRQRGGYVRVPAIIVGAARPFRVELDLSGLEGLHGPDTPEAPGAPGAPIAPGE
;
A
#
# COMPACT_ATOMS: atom_id res chain seq x y z
N MET A 1 -5.51 -13.19 12.26
CA MET A 1 -4.04 -13.03 12.38
C MET A 1 -3.67 -11.59 12.06
N PRO A 2 -2.61 -11.02 12.65
CA PRO A 2 -2.17 -9.66 12.32
C PRO A 2 -1.67 -9.57 10.86
N ALA A 3 -1.91 -8.44 10.21
CA ALA A 3 -1.52 -8.17 8.84
C ALA A 3 0.01 -8.08 8.69
N PRO A 4 0.59 -8.65 7.61
CA PRO A 4 2.02 -8.59 7.38
C PRO A 4 2.48 -7.15 7.13
N ARG A 5 3.47 -6.68 7.89
CA ARG A 5 3.96 -5.28 7.81
C ARG A 5 5.08 -5.06 6.78
N SER A 6 5.64 -6.13 6.20
CA SER A 6 6.71 -6.04 5.18
C SER A 6 6.73 -7.20 4.18
N LYS A 7 7.31 -6.96 2.99
CA LYS A 7 7.58 -7.99 1.98
C LYS A 7 8.65 -8.97 2.49
N PRO A 8 8.48 -10.30 2.32
CA PRO A 8 9.53 -11.28 2.60
C PRO A 8 10.71 -11.07 1.63
N LEU A 9 11.92 -11.47 2.04
CA LEU A 9 13.15 -11.14 1.29
C LEU A 9 13.13 -11.63 -0.17
N HIS A 10 12.64 -12.84 -0.44
CA HIS A 10 12.53 -13.38 -1.80
C HIS A 10 11.56 -12.62 -2.71
N ALA A 11 10.66 -11.80 -2.15
CA ALA A 11 9.70 -10.97 -2.86
C ALA A 11 10.08 -9.47 -2.80
N TRP A 12 11.31 -9.14 -2.39
CA TRP A 12 11.83 -7.78 -2.46
C TRP A 12 12.46 -7.54 -3.82
N GLU A 13 11.91 -6.58 -4.54
CA GLU A 13 12.12 -6.33 -5.97
C GLU A 13 13.60 -6.17 -6.41
N PRO A 14 14.50 -5.48 -5.67
CA PRO A 14 15.89 -5.35 -6.07
C PRO A 14 16.76 -6.57 -5.74
N LEU A 15 16.27 -7.57 -4.98
CA LEU A 15 17.11 -8.68 -4.53
C LEU A 15 17.73 -9.52 -5.66
N PRO A 16 17.02 -9.97 -6.72
CA PRO A 16 17.67 -10.67 -7.83
C PRO A 16 18.70 -9.79 -8.56
N PHE A 17 18.50 -8.47 -8.59
CA PHE A 17 19.46 -7.52 -9.17
C PHE A 17 20.73 -7.39 -8.32
N LEU A 18 20.59 -7.31 -6.99
CA LEU A 18 21.71 -7.30 -6.05
C LEU A 18 22.52 -8.60 -6.08
N VAL A 19 21.85 -9.75 -6.21
CA VAL A 19 22.51 -11.06 -6.38
C VAL A 19 23.30 -11.11 -7.70
N LEU A 20 22.70 -10.68 -8.82
CA LEU A 20 23.39 -10.66 -10.11
C LEU A 20 24.60 -9.71 -10.11
N VAL A 21 24.47 -8.51 -9.52
CA VAL A 21 25.60 -7.56 -9.38
C VAL A 21 26.70 -8.15 -8.49
N GLY A 22 26.36 -8.80 -7.37
CA GLY A 22 27.34 -9.45 -6.50
C GLY A 22 28.14 -10.55 -7.21
N LEU A 23 27.46 -11.36 -8.04
CA LEU A 23 28.10 -12.41 -8.85
C LEU A 23 28.98 -11.83 -9.97
N LEU A 24 28.54 -10.74 -10.63
CA LEU A 24 29.33 -10.04 -11.63
C LEU A 24 30.58 -9.38 -11.04
N LEU A 25 30.51 -8.83 -9.82
CA LEU A 25 31.70 -8.36 -9.10
C LEU A 25 32.66 -9.52 -8.79
N LEU A 26 32.14 -10.71 -8.49
CA LEU A 26 32.95 -11.89 -8.20
C LEU A 26 33.69 -12.43 -9.44
N THR A 27 33.19 -12.20 -10.67
CA THR A 27 33.97 -12.48 -11.91
C THR A 27 35.22 -11.61 -12.06
N GLY A 28 35.30 -10.47 -11.36
CA GLY A 28 36.53 -9.66 -11.29
C GLY A 28 37.61 -10.24 -10.36
N VAL A 29 37.25 -11.19 -9.50
CA VAL A 29 38.15 -11.84 -8.53
C VAL A 29 38.51 -13.26 -8.95
N ILE A 30 37.53 -14.02 -9.46
CA ILE A 30 37.72 -15.39 -9.95
C ILE A 30 38.30 -15.34 -11.37
N ARG A 31 39.63 -15.46 -11.47
CA ARG A 31 40.34 -15.55 -12.76
C ARG A 31 39.95 -16.83 -13.53
N PRO A 32 39.90 -16.80 -14.87
CA PRO A 32 39.65 -17.99 -15.69
C PRO A 32 40.75 -19.05 -15.55
N ASP A 33 41.97 -18.63 -15.20
CA ASP A 33 43.15 -19.49 -14.96
C ASP A 33 43.10 -20.22 -13.61
N GLY A 34 42.04 -19.99 -12.81
CA GLY A 34 41.85 -20.60 -11.50
C GLY A 34 41.28 -22.03 -11.55
N PRO A 35 40.88 -22.59 -10.39
CA PRO A 35 40.28 -23.92 -10.34
C PRO A 35 39.00 -23.99 -11.19
N LEU A 36 39.01 -24.82 -12.24
CA LEU A 36 37.95 -24.93 -13.24
C LEU A 36 36.54 -25.13 -12.64
N VAL A 37 36.44 -25.86 -11.54
CA VAL A 37 35.18 -26.08 -10.80
C VAL A 37 34.60 -24.77 -10.24
N VAL A 38 35.45 -23.87 -9.71
CA VAL A 38 35.03 -22.58 -9.15
C VAL A 38 34.52 -21.64 -10.26
N PHE A 39 35.17 -21.66 -11.42
CA PHE A 39 34.70 -20.92 -12.60
C PHE A 39 33.31 -21.42 -13.06
N TRP A 40 33.12 -22.74 -13.21
CA TRP A 40 31.81 -23.28 -13.63
C TRP A 40 30.71 -23.06 -12.59
N LEU A 41 31.00 -23.16 -11.29
CA LEU A 41 30.04 -22.83 -10.23
C LEU A 41 29.60 -21.35 -10.32
N LEU A 42 30.52 -20.43 -10.59
CA LEU A 42 30.21 -19.02 -10.81
C LEU A 42 29.33 -18.80 -12.06
N VAL A 43 29.67 -19.43 -13.19
CA VAL A 43 28.88 -19.35 -14.43
C VAL A 43 27.45 -19.88 -14.21
N VAL A 44 27.29 -21.02 -13.54
CA VAL A 44 25.97 -21.58 -13.20
C VAL A 44 25.19 -20.65 -12.28
N ALA A 45 25.84 -20.06 -11.27
CA ALA A 45 25.20 -19.10 -10.37
C ALA A 45 24.74 -17.83 -11.09
N VAL A 46 25.56 -17.27 -12.00
CA VAL A 46 25.22 -16.10 -12.84
C VAL A 46 24.01 -16.42 -13.73
N LEU A 47 24.01 -17.58 -14.41
CA LEU A 47 22.90 -18.00 -15.26
C LEU A 47 21.61 -18.23 -14.46
N ALA A 48 21.69 -18.82 -13.27
CA ALA A 48 20.54 -18.99 -12.37
C ALA A 48 19.99 -17.64 -11.87
N ALA A 49 20.85 -16.70 -11.49
CA ALA A 49 20.46 -15.36 -11.07
C ALA A 49 19.82 -14.56 -12.23
N LEU A 50 20.35 -14.68 -13.44
CA LEU A 50 19.80 -14.06 -14.64
C LEU A 50 18.42 -14.65 -14.99
N ALA A 51 18.26 -15.97 -14.95
CA ALA A 51 16.97 -16.63 -15.16
C ALA A 51 15.93 -16.20 -14.10
N TRP A 52 16.33 -16.09 -12.82
CA TRP A 52 15.46 -15.58 -11.76
C TRP A 52 15.06 -14.12 -11.99
N LEU A 53 15.99 -13.25 -12.41
CA LEU A 53 15.71 -11.86 -12.76
C LEU A 53 14.69 -11.78 -13.90
N VAL A 54 14.89 -12.52 -14.99
CA VAL A 54 13.95 -12.58 -16.12
C VAL A 54 12.56 -13.06 -15.66
N VAL A 55 12.49 -14.13 -14.85
CA VAL A 55 11.22 -14.63 -14.30
C VAL A 55 10.53 -13.58 -13.41
N SER A 56 11.28 -12.82 -12.61
CA SER A 56 10.72 -11.75 -11.77
C SER A 56 10.15 -10.60 -12.60
N LEU A 57 10.84 -10.21 -13.68
CA LEU A 57 10.36 -9.18 -14.62
C LEU A 57 9.14 -9.64 -15.41
N VAL A 58 9.09 -10.91 -15.82
CA VAL A 58 7.94 -11.52 -16.50
C VAL A 58 6.73 -11.71 -15.58
N GLN A 59 6.94 -11.86 -14.27
CA GLN A 59 5.86 -11.83 -13.29
C GLN A 59 5.37 -10.38 -13.06
N ALA A 60 6.29 -9.43 -12.91
CA ALA A 60 5.99 -8.00 -12.75
C ALA A 60 5.24 -7.39 -13.95
N SER A 61 5.43 -7.91 -15.17
CA SER A 61 4.73 -7.44 -16.37
C SER A 61 3.34 -8.07 -16.58
N ARG A 62 2.92 -9.04 -15.74
CA ARG A 62 1.54 -9.55 -15.76
C ARG A 62 0.60 -8.49 -15.20
N ARG A 63 -0.41 -8.12 -15.98
CA ARG A 63 -1.47 -7.19 -15.55
C ARG A 63 -2.34 -7.84 -14.48
N THR A 64 -2.05 -7.56 -13.21
CA THR A 64 -2.97 -7.79 -12.09
C THR A 64 -3.61 -6.47 -11.67
N ASN A 65 -4.75 -6.54 -10.98
CA ASN A 65 -5.46 -5.39 -10.45
C ASN A 65 -5.85 -5.67 -8.99
N PRO A 66 -5.22 -5.06 -7.97
CA PRO A 66 -4.05 -4.17 -8.04
C PRO A 66 -2.79 -4.82 -8.62
N ASP A 67 -1.81 -4.00 -8.97
CA ASP A 67 -0.47 -4.44 -9.37
C ASP A 67 0.42 -4.83 -8.16
N GLN A 68 1.69 -5.13 -8.42
CA GLN A 68 2.68 -5.51 -7.40
C GLN A 68 3.09 -4.40 -6.42
N TRP A 69 2.76 -3.14 -6.74
CA TRP A 69 3.03 -1.94 -5.93
C TRP A 69 1.77 -1.42 -5.23
N GLY A 70 0.60 -1.92 -5.60
CA GLY A 70 -0.71 -1.54 -5.06
C GLY A 70 -1.44 -0.46 -5.86
N ASP A 71 -1.08 -0.27 -7.13
CA ASP A 71 -1.78 0.62 -8.06
C ASP A 71 -2.93 -0.09 -8.76
N LEU A 72 -4.02 0.62 -9.04
CA LEU A 72 -5.23 0.11 -9.68
C LEU A 72 -5.29 0.60 -11.12
N SER A 73 -5.54 -0.32 -12.04
CA SER A 73 -5.72 -0.05 -13.47
C SER A 73 -7.18 0.15 -13.85
N THR A 74 -8.09 -0.49 -13.13
CA THR A 74 -9.56 -0.36 -13.25
C THR A 74 -10.22 -0.58 -11.89
N LEU A 75 -11.51 -0.26 -11.77
CA LEU A 75 -12.36 -0.67 -10.64
C LEU A 75 -13.27 -1.87 -10.97
N GLU A 76 -13.31 -2.27 -12.24
CA GLU A 76 -14.10 -3.42 -12.70
C GLU A 76 -13.63 -4.71 -12.04
N GLY A 77 -14.59 -5.54 -11.59
CA GLY A 77 -14.32 -6.80 -10.91
C GLY A 77 -13.82 -6.68 -9.46
N LEU A 78 -13.77 -5.47 -8.89
CA LEU A 78 -13.47 -5.27 -7.47
C LEU A 78 -14.75 -5.13 -6.64
N GLU A 79 -14.81 -5.79 -5.50
CA GLU A 79 -15.84 -5.54 -4.49
C GLU A 79 -15.51 -4.21 -3.78
N LEU A 80 -16.23 -3.14 -4.13
CA LEU A 80 -16.07 -1.84 -3.48
C LEU A 80 -17.07 -1.68 -2.33
N ILE A 81 -16.53 -1.56 -1.12
CA ILE A 81 -17.30 -1.40 0.11
C ILE A 81 -17.27 0.09 0.49
N ASP A 82 -18.45 0.71 0.55
CA ASP A 82 -18.57 2.12 0.88
C ASP A 82 -18.46 2.38 2.39
N ALA A 83 -17.54 3.28 2.75
CA ALA A 83 -17.41 3.86 4.09
C ALA A 83 -17.82 5.34 4.03
N PRO A 84 -19.14 5.65 3.98
CA PRO A 84 -19.62 7.02 3.80
C PRO A 84 -19.23 7.94 4.96
N ARG A 85 -19.17 9.24 4.68
CA ARG A 85 -19.01 10.31 5.68
C ARG A 85 -20.06 10.15 6.77
N ARG A 86 -19.64 10.07 8.03
CA ARG A 86 -20.54 10.18 9.18
C ARG A 86 -20.65 11.64 9.62
N GLU A 87 -21.88 12.09 9.88
CA GLU A 87 -22.12 13.37 10.53
C GLU A 87 -21.74 13.26 12.02
N ARG A 88 -20.53 13.71 12.34
CA ARG A 88 -20.03 13.90 13.70
C ARG A 88 -19.52 15.32 13.89
N VAL A 89 -19.65 15.82 15.12
CA VAL A 89 -19.11 17.12 15.56
C VAL A 89 -17.60 17.23 15.32
N VAL A 90 -16.86 16.11 15.44
CA VAL A 90 -15.44 16.02 15.09
C VAL A 90 -15.27 15.08 13.90
N ARG A 91 -14.79 15.63 12.76
CA ARG A 91 -14.48 14.86 11.55
C ARG A 91 -13.09 14.24 11.66
N THR A 92 -12.96 12.94 11.41
CA THR A 92 -11.65 12.26 11.35
C THR A 92 -11.03 12.45 9.96
N VAL A 93 -10.62 13.69 9.68
CA VAL A 93 -9.90 14.05 8.45
C VAL A 93 -8.44 13.63 8.57
N VAL A 94 -7.94 12.85 7.61
CA VAL A 94 -6.56 12.36 7.59
C VAL A 94 -5.87 12.80 6.29
N PRO A 95 -4.72 13.51 6.36
CA PRO A 95 -3.96 13.88 5.17
C PRO A 95 -3.23 12.67 4.56
N VAL A 96 -3.08 12.69 3.23
CA VAL A 96 -2.34 11.68 2.47
C VAL A 96 -0.83 12.00 2.50
N GLU A 97 -0.02 11.04 2.98
CA GLU A 97 1.44 11.09 2.88
C GLU A 97 1.90 11.02 1.41
N ASP A 98 3.04 11.65 1.11
CA ASP A 98 3.68 11.68 -0.23
C ASP A 98 2.89 12.36 -1.36
N ALA A 99 1.75 13.03 -1.12
CA ALA A 99 0.99 13.73 -2.17
C ALA A 99 1.83 14.66 -3.07
N ASN A 100 2.89 15.28 -2.54
CA ASN A 100 3.85 16.09 -3.30
C ASN A 100 4.61 15.31 -4.40
N ARG A 101 4.72 13.98 -4.33
CA ARG A 101 5.31 13.12 -5.37
C ARG A 101 4.33 12.79 -6.49
N HIS A 102 3.01 12.88 -6.24
CA HIS A 102 1.95 12.42 -7.13
C HIS A 102 1.13 13.58 -7.75
N GLN A 103 1.68 14.80 -7.72
CA GLN A 103 1.00 16.02 -8.17
C GLN A 103 0.33 15.94 -9.56
N PRO A 104 0.95 15.37 -10.62
CA PRO A 104 0.28 15.25 -11.91
C PRO A 104 -0.92 14.27 -11.90
N ALA A 105 -0.89 13.24 -11.06
CA ALA A 105 -1.99 12.29 -10.93
C ALA A 105 -3.16 12.89 -10.14
N ILE A 106 -2.86 13.63 -9.07
CA ILE A 106 -3.84 14.38 -8.26
C ILE A 106 -4.50 15.48 -9.09
N GLU A 107 -3.73 16.23 -9.89
CA GLU A 107 -4.26 17.25 -10.79
C GLU A 107 -5.18 16.66 -11.86
N LEU A 108 -4.78 15.55 -12.50
CA LEU A 108 -5.64 14.88 -13.47
C LEU A 108 -6.91 14.33 -12.83
N ALA A 109 -6.87 13.81 -11.59
CA ALA A 109 -8.09 13.45 -10.86
C ALA A 109 -8.97 14.69 -10.57
N ARG A 110 -8.37 15.83 -10.17
CA ARG A 110 -9.09 17.08 -9.93
C ARG A 110 -9.79 17.62 -11.20
N LEU A 111 -9.14 17.48 -12.36
CA LEU A 111 -9.67 17.95 -13.64
C LEU A 111 -10.85 17.13 -14.16
N HIS A 112 -10.93 15.83 -13.83
CA HIS A 112 -12.01 14.95 -14.32
C HIS A 112 -13.12 14.71 -13.29
N GLY A 113 -12.82 14.77 -11.99
CA GLY A 113 -13.77 14.51 -10.90
C GLY A 113 -14.00 15.65 -9.92
N GLY A 114 -13.36 16.81 -10.11
CA GLY A 114 -13.51 17.96 -9.23
C GLY A 114 -12.69 17.87 -7.93
N ALA A 115 -12.99 18.78 -6.99
CA ALA A 115 -12.28 18.88 -5.72
C ALA A 115 -12.79 17.88 -4.66
N GLU A 116 -14.10 17.63 -4.60
CA GLU A 116 -14.69 16.58 -3.75
C GLU A 116 -14.95 15.33 -4.60
N GLN A 117 -14.42 14.19 -4.16
CA GLN A 117 -14.53 12.92 -4.86
C GLN A 117 -14.41 11.75 -3.87
N HIS A 118 -14.17 10.53 -4.38
CA HIS A 118 -13.88 9.36 -3.56
C HIS A 118 -12.45 8.88 -3.77
N ALA A 119 -11.90 8.21 -2.78
CA ALA A 119 -10.65 7.45 -2.87
C ALA A 119 -10.87 5.99 -2.45
N VAL A 120 -10.19 5.06 -3.11
CA VAL A 120 -10.09 3.66 -2.69
C VAL A 120 -8.80 3.45 -1.91
N LEU A 121 -8.91 2.75 -0.78
CA LEU A 121 -7.79 2.35 0.07
C LEU A 121 -7.29 0.96 -0.36
N VAL A 122 -6.00 0.86 -0.70
CA VAL A 122 -5.39 -0.38 -1.23
C VAL A 122 -4.34 -0.94 -0.27
N PRO A 123 -4.63 -2.04 0.47
CA PRO A 123 -3.73 -2.61 1.46
C PRO A 123 -2.54 -3.36 0.85
N ARG A 124 -1.40 -3.31 1.55
CA ARG A 124 -0.09 -3.84 1.12
C ARG A 124 0.48 -3.22 -0.16
N ALA A 125 0.12 -1.97 -0.45
CA ALA A 125 0.86 -1.15 -1.40
C ALA A 125 2.30 -0.91 -0.91
N ASN A 126 3.26 -0.61 -1.80
CA ASN A 126 4.60 -0.16 -1.41
C ASN A 126 5.17 0.85 -2.42
N ARG A 127 6.04 1.76 -1.94
CA ARG A 127 6.94 2.48 -2.85
C ARG A 127 7.93 1.47 -3.44
N TRP A 128 8.35 1.66 -4.70
CA TRP A 128 9.49 0.94 -5.31
C TRP A 128 10.70 0.96 -4.35
N LEU A 129 11.42 -0.16 -4.25
CA LEU A 129 12.48 -0.46 -3.26
C LEU A 129 12.04 -0.58 -1.78
N SER A 130 10.84 -0.17 -1.37
CA SER A 130 10.40 -0.29 0.04
C SER A 130 9.96 -1.70 0.40
N ARG A 131 10.62 -2.32 1.39
CA ARG A 131 10.13 -3.54 2.04
C ARG A 131 8.91 -3.32 2.94
N ARG A 132 8.73 -2.12 3.53
CA ARG A 132 7.57 -1.83 4.41
C ARG A 132 6.31 -1.67 3.56
N TYR A 133 5.26 -2.43 3.90
CA TYR A 133 3.94 -2.29 3.33
C TYR A 133 3.24 -1.03 3.87
N ARG A 134 2.42 -0.42 3.02
CA ARG A 134 1.59 0.75 3.28
C ARG A 134 0.15 0.48 2.79
N ILE A 135 -0.76 1.40 3.09
CA ILE A 135 -2.05 1.50 2.41
C ILE A 135 -1.91 2.60 1.35
N GLY A 136 -2.08 2.23 0.08
CA GLY A 136 -2.12 3.17 -1.03
C GLY A 136 -3.47 3.88 -1.08
N VAL A 137 -3.47 5.14 -1.54
CA VAL A 137 -4.66 5.98 -1.66
C VAL A 137 -4.84 6.33 -3.13
N GLN A 138 -5.97 5.93 -3.73
CA GLN A 138 -6.22 6.13 -5.15
C GLN A 138 -7.52 6.85 -5.40
N LEU A 139 -7.44 8.00 -6.08
CA LEU A 139 -8.56 8.88 -6.39
C LEU A 139 -9.40 8.30 -7.54
N VAL A 140 -10.72 8.38 -7.42
CA VAL A 140 -11.72 7.71 -8.28
C VAL A 140 -12.48 8.68 -9.19
N GLY A 141 -12.28 9.98 -9.05
CA GLY A 141 -12.93 11.00 -9.89
C GLY A 141 -12.36 11.09 -11.30
N GLY A 142 -12.71 10.16 -12.20
CA GLY A 142 -12.36 10.23 -13.61
C GLY A 142 -12.45 8.92 -14.39
N ASP A 143 -11.70 8.87 -15.49
CA ASP A 143 -11.55 7.76 -16.43
C ASP A 143 -11.02 6.46 -15.79
N ARG A 144 -10.19 6.58 -14.76
CA ARG A 144 -9.53 5.47 -14.06
C ARG A 144 -9.00 5.90 -12.69
N PRO A 145 -8.72 4.94 -11.78
CA PRO A 145 -8.02 5.22 -10.52
C PRO A 145 -6.68 5.92 -10.72
N ARG A 146 -6.35 6.84 -9.81
CA ARG A 146 -5.11 7.64 -9.87
C ARG A 146 -4.44 7.68 -8.49
N HIS A 147 -3.24 7.11 -8.38
CA HIS A 147 -2.48 7.09 -7.13
C HIS A 147 -2.17 8.52 -6.64
N ALA A 148 -2.56 8.82 -5.41
CA ALA A 148 -2.37 10.12 -4.77
C ALA A 148 -1.31 10.09 -3.66
N GLY A 149 -0.95 8.91 -3.17
CA GLY A 149 0.05 8.72 -2.13
C GLY A 149 -0.36 7.60 -1.16
N PHE A 150 0.06 7.72 0.09
CA PHE A 150 -0.16 6.70 1.11
C PHE A 150 -0.96 7.23 2.30
N LEU A 151 -1.67 6.33 2.98
CA LEU A 151 -2.32 6.67 4.24
C LEU A 151 -1.25 7.01 5.31
N GLY A 152 -1.48 8.08 6.07
CA GLY A 152 -0.57 8.53 7.13
C GLY A 152 -0.31 7.45 8.18
N SER A 153 0.95 7.30 8.60
CA SER A 153 1.45 6.23 9.50
C SER A 153 0.52 5.85 10.66
N ALA A 154 0.06 6.80 11.48
CA ALA A 154 -0.84 6.51 12.61
C ALA A 154 -2.22 5.98 12.17
N ALA A 155 -2.77 6.47 11.06
CA ALA A 155 -4.02 5.96 10.50
C ALA A 155 -3.82 4.60 9.80
N GLN A 156 -2.66 4.36 9.19
CA GLN A 156 -2.29 3.02 8.72
C GLN A 156 -2.26 2.03 9.88
N GLU A 157 -1.60 2.37 10.99
CA GLU A 157 -1.44 1.44 12.13
C GLU A 157 -2.77 1.16 12.85
N ARG A 158 -3.74 2.09 12.82
CA ARG A 158 -5.12 1.86 13.28
C ARG A 158 -5.94 0.94 12.35
N TRP A 159 -5.76 1.04 11.03
CA TRP A 159 -6.70 0.44 10.05
C TRP A 159 -6.15 -0.75 9.25
N VAL A 160 -4.85 -1.06 9.36
CA VAL A 160 -4.20 -2.09 8.52
C VAL A 160 -4.84 -3.48 8.65
N ASP A 161 -5.16 -3.94 9.86
CA ASP A 161 -5.71 -5.29 10.07
C ASP A 161 -7.14 -5.44 9.51
N LEU A 162 -7.99 -4.41 9.67
CA LEU A 162 -9.34 -4.37 9.10
C LEU A 162 -9.29 -4.40 7.57
N LEU A 163 -8.51 -3.49 6.98
CA LEU A 163 -8.47 -3.32 5.53
C LEU A 163 -7.78 -4.51 4.85
N ASP A 164 -6.73 -5.07 5.44
CA ASP A 164 -6.09 -6.28 4.93
C ASP A 164 -7.01 -7.52 5.02
N GLY A 165 -7.81 -7.63 6.09
CA GLY A 165 -8.82 -8.66 6.23
C GLY A 165 -9.94 -8.56 5.19
N LEU A 166 -10.34 -7.35 4.80
CA LEU A 166 -11.26 -7.11 3.69
C LEU A 166 -10.61 -7.48 2.35
N ARG A 167 -9.37 -7.05 2.11
CA ARG A 167 -8.61 -7.38 0.90
C ARG A 167 -8.46 -8.89 0.70
N GLN A 168 -8.24 -9.65 1.78
CA GLN A 168 -8.15 -11.13 1.72
C GLN A 168 -9.43 -11.80 1.21
N ARG A 169 -10.59 -11.11 1.23
CA ARG A 169 -11.86 -11.57 0.64
C ARG A 169 -12.14 -11.03 -0.77
N GLY A 170 -11.31 -10.10 -1.26
CA GLY A 170 -11.52 -9.37 -2.52
C GLY A 170 -12.06 -7.94 -2.34
N GLY A 171 -12.45 -7.56 -1.12
CA GLY A 171 -13.05 -6.27 -0.80
C GLY A 171 -12.03 -5.13 -0.63
N TYR A 172 -12.34 -3.98 -1.22
CA TYR A 172 -11.59 -2.73 -1.07
C TYR A 172 -12.51 -1.61 -0.61
N VAL A 173 -12.03 -0.74 0.29
CA VAL A 173 -12.89 0.29 0.89
C VAL A 173 -12.78 1.61 0.15
N ARG A 174 -13.93 2.18 -0.21
CA ARG A 174 -14.08 3.51 -0.80
C ARG A 174 -14.47 4.52 0.29
N VAL A 175 -13.68 5.57 0.43
CA VAL A 175 -13.86 6.68 1.40
C VAL A 175 -14.04 8.02 0.67
N PRO A 176 -14.74 9.01 1.24
CA PRO A 176 -14.74 10.38 0.72
C PRO A 176 -13.35 11.02 0.78
N ALA A 177 -13.00 11.79 -0.25
CA ALA A 177 -11.71 12.45 -0.39
C ALA A 177 -11.86 13.87 -0.95
N ILE A 178 -11.08 14.82 -0.41
CA ILE A 178 -11.06 16.21 -0.85
C ILE A 178 -9.65 16.57 -1.33
N ILE A 179 -9.54 17.14 -2.53
CA ILE A 179 -8.31 17.78 -3.03
C ILE A 179 -8.32 19.25 -2.59
N VAL A 180 -7.40 19.60 -1.70
CA VAL A 180 -7.24 20.94 -1.15
C VAL A 180 -6.12 21.69 -1.86
N GLY A 181 -6.47 22.81 -2.49
CA GLY A 181 -5.55 23.71 -3.19
C GLY A 181 -6.15 24.25 -4.49
N ALA A 182 -6.01 25.56 -4.74
CA ALA A 182 -6.48 26.17 -6.00
C ALA A 182 -5.57 25.80 -7.19
N ALA A 183 -4.26 25.72 -6.93
CA ALA A 183 -3.20 25.31 -7.84
C ALA A 183 -2.21 24.38 -7.09
N ARG A 184 -1.20 23.84 -7.80
CA ARG A 184 -0.12 23.04 -7.18
C ARG A 184 0.64 23.87 -6.12
N PRO A 185 1.08 23.29 -4.99
CA PRO A 185 0.92 21.88 -4.61
C PRO A 185 -0.47 21.57 -4.04
N PHE A 186 -1.13 20.57 -4.61
CA PHE A 186 -2.39 20.01 -4.12
C PHE A 186 -2.14 19.08 -2.92
N ARG A 187 -2.95 19.20 -1.88
CA ARG A 187 -3.04 18.22 -0.79
C ARG A 187 -4.28 17.35 -0.99
N VAL A 188 -4.26 16.16 -0.41
CA VAL A 188 -5.43 15.26 -0.39
C VAL A 188 -5.75 14.92 1.05
N GLU A 189 -7.02 15.05 1.41
CA GLU A 189 -7.57 14.83 2.74
C GLU A 189 -8.69 13.78 2.66
N LEU A 190 -8.65 12.79 3.54
CA LEU A 190 -9.56 11.64 3.55
C LEU A 190 -10.50 11.68 4.76
N ASP A 191 -11.77 11.37 4.56
CA ASP A 191 -12.76 11.23 5.62
C ASP A 191 -12.86 9.76 6.05
N LEU A 192 -12.15 9.38 7.12
CA LEU A 192 -12.12 7.98 7.58
C LEU A 192 -13.24 7.63 8.56
N SER A 193 -14.18 8.54 8.81
CA SER A 193 -15.23 8.38 9.83
C SER A 193 -16.13 7.15 9.58
N GLY A 194 -16.33 6.77 8.31
CA GLY A 194 -17.07 5.58 7.92
C GLY A 194 -16.37 4.24 8.22
N LEU A 195 -15.04 4.21 8.38
CA LEU A 195 -14.30 2.95 8.65
C LEU A 195 -14.71 2.31 10.00
N GLU A 196 -15.08 3.13 10.97
CA GLU A 196 -15.66 2.69 12.25
C GLU A 196 -17.05 2.04 12.12
N GLY A 197 -17.64 1.98 10.92
CA GLY A 197 -18.84 1.20 10.64
C GLY A 197 -18.55 -0.18 10.05
N LEU A 198 -17.36 -0.38 9.49
CA LEU A 198 -16.91 -1.65 8.93
C LEU A 198 -16.15 -2.51 9.97
N HIS A 199 -15.77 -1.90 11.09
CA HIS A 199 -15.21 -2.58 12.25
C HIS A 199 -16.36 -3.17 13.08
N GLY A 200 -16.73 -4.43 12.80
CA GLY A 200 -17.80 -5.14 13.50
C GLY A 200 -17.52 -5.34 15.00
N PRO A 201 -18.55 -5.70 15.79
CA PRO A 201 -18.48 -5.76 17.27
C PRO A 201 -17.62 -6.91 17.83
N ASP A 202 -16.92 -7.69 17.00
CA ASP A 202 -16.13 -8.86 17.40
C ASP A 202 -14.75 -8.52 18.00
N THR A 203 -14.49 -7.24 18.32
CA THR A 203 -13.40 -6.91 19.25
C THR A 203 -13.92 -7.14 20.67
N PRO A 204 -13.38 -8.10 21.44
CA PRO A 204 -13.85 -8.31 22.81
C PRO A 204 -13.64 -7.05 23.62
N GLU A 205 -14.74 -6.46 24.07
CA GLU A 205 -14.75 -5.30 24.94
C GLU A 205 -13.96 -5.65 26.21
N ALA A 206 -12.83 -4.97 26.42
CA ALA A 206 -12.01 -5.18 27.61
C ALA A 206 -12.89 -4.86 28.82
N PRO A 207 -13.15 -5.84 29.72
CA PRO A 207 -14.25 -5.74 30.68
C PRO A 207 -14.09 -4.48 31.53
N GLY A 208 -15.01 -3.55 31.35
CA GLY A 208 -14.96 -2.23 31.99
C GLY A 208 -14.88 -2.40 33.50
N ALA A 209 -13.89 -1.74 34.12
CA ALA A 209 -13.76 -1.75 35.57
C ALA A 209 -15.09 -1.23 36.17
N PRO A 210 -15.78 -2.01 37.03
CA PRO A 210 -17.07 -1.61 37.55
C PRO A 210 -16.94 -0.30 38.33
N GLY A 211 -17.80 0.66 38.01
CA GLY A 211 -17.70 2.02 38.54
C GLY A 211 -17.75 2.02 40.07
N ALA A 212 -16.81 2.73 40.70
CA ALA A 212 -16.83 2.95 42.14
C ALA A 212 -18.13 3.70 42.51
N PRO A 213 -18.91 3.22 43.50
CA PRO A 213 -20.15 3.88 43.89
C PRO A 213 -19.84 5.25 44.49
N ILE A 214 -20.54 6.28 44.01
CA ILE A 214 -20.51 7.62 44.63
C ILE A 214 -21.23 7.50 45.97
N ALA A 215 -20.51 7.70 47.07
CA ALA A 215 -21.12 7.81 48.39
C ALA A 215 -21.90 9.13 48.49
N PRO A 216 -23.16 9.13 48.97
CA PRO A 216 -23.78 10.34 49.48
C PRO A 216 -23.03 10.77 50.75
N GLY A 217 -22.84 12.08 50.95
CA GLY A 217 -22.04 12.61 52.05
C GLY A 217 -22.86 12.97 53.30
N GLU A 218 -22.14 13.05 54.42
CA GLU A 218 -22.39 13.90 55.59
C GLU A 218 -21.10 14.68 55.90
#